data_AF-A0A2N1UAU8-F1
#
_entry.id   AF-A0A2N1UAU8-F1
#
_cell.length_a   1.000
_cell.length_b   1.000
_cell.length_c   1.000
_cell.angle_alpha   90.00
_cell.angle_beta   90.00
_cell.angle_gamma   90.00
#
_symmetry.space_group_name_H-M   'P 1'
#
loop_
_entity.id
_entity.type
_entity.pdbx_description
1 polymer ?
#
loop_
_entity_poly.entity_id
_entity_poly.type
_entity_poly.pdbx_seq_one_letter_code
_entity_poly.pdbx_strand_id
1 'polypeptide(L)' 'MEREEAVIKIQKLVGQDLRKLADKYEVTVFRNGKKNKGWVGYVIERYLGLPINSSQSPNFGS' A
#
# COMPACT_ATOMS: atom_id res chain seq x y z
N MET A 1 14.55 0.97 2.34
CA MET A 1 13.69 1.34 3.49
C MET A 1 13.85 0.26 4.52
N GLU A 2 14.16 0.63 5.74
CA GLU A 2 14.22 -0.31 6.87
C GLU A 2 12.83 -0.49 7.50
N ARG A 3 12.63 -1.59 8.25
CA ARG A 3 11.34 -1.92 8.89
C ARG A 3 10.82 -0.76 9.74
N GLU A 4 11.69 -0.13 10.52
CA GLU A 4 11.35 0.96 11.43
C GLU A 4 10.85 2.20 10.69
N GLU A 5 11.52 2.58 9.59
CA GLU A 5 11.08 3.68 8.73
C GLU A 5 9.70 3.41 8.11
N ALA A 6 9.45 2.17 7.68
CA ALA A 6 8.17 1.76 7.13
C ALA A 6 7.05 1.91 8.16
N VAL A 7 7.28 1.47 9.40
CA VAL A 7 6.34 1.61 10.51
C VAL A 7 6.03 3.08 10.76
N ILE A 8 7.05 3.94 10.88
CA ILE A 8 6.85 5.39 11.10
C ILE A 8 6.02 6.02 9.98
N LYS A 9 6.27 5.65 8.72
CA LYS A 9 5.50 6.16 7.58
C LYS A 9 4.05 5.65 7.60
N ILE A 10 3.81 4.37 7.90
CA ILE A 10 2.47 3.78 7.99
C ILE A 10 1.67 4.43 9.13
N GLN A 11 2.29 4.71 10.28
CA GLN A 11 1.61 5.38 11.39
C GLN A 11 1.04 6.74 10.99
N LYS A 12 1.68 7.46 10.06
CA LYS A 12 1.15 8.72 9.52
C LYS A 12 -0.14 8.54 8.71
N LEU A 13 -0.45 7.33 8.24
CA LEU A 13 -1.70 7.02 7.53
C LEU A 13 -2.88 6.79 8.47
N VAL A 14 -2.65 6.60 9.78
CA VAL A 14 -3.73 6.37 10.74
C VAL A 14 -4.65 7.60 10.79
N GLY A 15 -5.95 7.37 10.62
CA GLY A 15 -6.97 8.43 10.55
C GLY A 15 -7.14 9.06 9.16
N GLN A 16 -6.32 8.70 8.17
CA GLN A 16 -6.51 9.13 6.78
C GLN A 16 -7.48 8.21 6.02
N ASP A 17 -8.14 8.80 5.02
CA ASP A 17 -9.02 8.04 4.13
C ASP A 17 -8.20 7.34 3.04
N LEU A 18 -8.02 6.02 3.19
CA LEU A 18 -7.35 5.16 2.22
C LEU A 18 -8.02 5.19 0.85
N ARG A 19 -9.32 5.50 0.77
CA ARG A 19 -10.01 5.62 -0.52
C ARG A 19 -9.47 6.80 -1.31
N LYS A 20 -9.29 7.97 -0.68
CA LYS A 20 -8.69 9.15 -1.33
C LYS A 20 -7.27 8.88 -1.80
N LEU A 21 -6.51 8.09 -1.04
CA LEU A 21 -5.18 7.68 -1.44
C LEU A 21 -5.21 6.69 -2.62
N ALA A 22 -6.18 5.80 -2.68
CA ALA A 22 -6.39 4.96 -3.86
C ALA A 22 -6.71 5.79 -5.10
N ASP A 23 -7.57 6.79 -4.99
CA ASP A 23 -7.85 7.71 -6.11
C ASP A 23 -6.58 8.49 -6.51
N LYS A 24 -5.77 8.96 -5.55
CA LYS A 24 -4.49 9.64 -5.81
C LYS A 24 -3.46 8.76 -6.51
N TYR A 25 -3.38 7.49 -6.15
CA TYR A 25 -2.42 6.54 -6.70
C TYR A 25 -2.97 5.70 -7.85
N GLU A 26 -4.17 6.01 -8.33
CA GLU A 26 -4.86 5.30 -9.41
C GLU A 26 -5.00 3.80 -9.12
N VAL A 27 -5.26 3.46 -7.85
CA VAL A 27 -5.42 2.09 -7.37
C VAL A 27 -6.85 1.61 -7.58
N THR A 28 -7.01 0.54 -8.35
CA THR A 28 -8.32 -0.10 -8.58
C THR A 28 -8.89 -0.73 -7.32
N VAL A 29 -9.89 -0.08 -6.72
CA VAL A 29 -10.59 -0.55 -5.52
C VAL A 29 -11.68 -1.58 -5.84
N PHE A 30 -12.38 -1.41 -6.97
CA PHE A 30 -13.41 -2.33 -7.44
C PHE A 30 -13.05 -2.85 -8.82
N ARG A 31 -13.17 -4.15 -9.02
CA ARG A 31 -12.98 -4.82 -10.31
C ARG A 31 -14.18 -5.73 -10.54
N ASN A 32 -14.86 -5.55 -11.66
CA ASN A 32 -16.06 -6.33 -12.04
C ASN A 32 -17.14 -6.34 -10.95
N GLY A 33 -17.44 -5.17 -10.38
CA GLY A 33 -18.44 -5.02 -9.31
C GLY A 33 -18.05 -5.61 -7.95
N LYS A 34 -16.86 -6.20 -7.82
CA LYS A 34 -16.34 -6.76 -6.56
C LYS A 34 -15.17 -5.94 -6.05
N LYS A 35 -15.07 -5.79 -4.72
CA LYS A 35 -13.93 -5.14 -4.08
C LYS A 35 -12.67 -5.96 -4.35
N ASN A 36 -11.66 -5.32 -4.92
CA ASN A 36 -10.33 -5.91 -5.07
C ASN A 36 -9.78 -6.16 -3.66
N LYS A 37 -9.39 -7.39 -3.31
CA LYS A 37 -8.93 -7.71 -1.94
C LYS A 37 -7.55 -7.10 -1.63
N GLY A 38 -6.72 -6.90 -2.65
CA GLY A 38 -5.34 -6.40 -2.52
C GLY A 38 -5.19 -4.88 -2.57
N TRP A 39 -6.25 -4.11 -2.83
CA TRP A 39 -6.14 -2.68 -3.08
C TRP A 39 -5.54 -1.89 -1.90
N VAL A 40 -5.80 -2.30 -0.65
CA VAL A 40 -5.23 -1.63 0.53
C VAL A 40 -3.73 -1.83 0.60
N GLY A 41 -3.27 -3.08 0.42
CA GLY A 41 -1.84 -3.39 0.37
C GLY A 41 -1.17 -2.59 -0.74
N TYR A 42 -1.81 -2.55 -1.91
CA TYR A 42 -1.30 -1.79 -3.04
C TYR A 42 -1.22 -0.28 -2.78
N VAL A 43 -2.21 0.33 -2.10
CA VAL A 43 -2.14 1.73 -1.65
C VAL A 43 -0.96 1.95 -0.69
N ILE A 44 -0.74 1.03 0.25
CA ILE A 44 0.35 1.14 1.23
C ILE A 44 1.71 1.01 0.53
N GLU A 45 1.86 0.06 -0.39
CA GLU A 45 3.09 -0.10 -1.19
C GLU A 45 3.40 1.16 -1.99
N ARG A 46 2.40 1.75 -2.65
CA ARG A 46 2.53 3.02 -3.38
C ARG A 46 2.90 4.18 -2.45
N TYR A 47 2.27 4.26 -1.27
CA TYR A 47 2.58 5.29 -0.27
C TYR A 47 4.01 5.15 0.29
N LEU A 48 4.51 3.92 0.45
CA LEU A 48 5.87 3.64 0.90
C LEU A 48 6.91 3.77 -0.22
N GLY A 49 6.48 3.94 -1.47
CA GLY A 49 7.37 4.00 -2.64
C GLY A 49 8.00 2.64 -2.97
N LEU A 50 7.36 1.54 -2.58
CA LEU A 50 7.83 0.19 -2.88
C LEU A 50 7.50 -0.22 -4.32
N PRO A 51 8.38 -0.99 -4.98
CA PRO A 51 8.08 -1.56 -6.28
C PRO A 51 6.95 -2.61 -6.16
N ILE A 52 6.02 -2.55 -7.12
CA ILE A 52 4.76 -3.33 -7.15
C ILE A 52 5.02 -4.83 -7.39
N ASN A 53 6.16 -5.16 -7.98
CA ASN A 53 6.58 -6.52 -8.33
C ASN A 53 7.75 -6.98 -7.46
N SER A 54 7.77 -6.62 -6.18
CA SER A 54 8.75 -7.21 -5.27
C SER A 54 8.47 -8.71 -5.22
N SER A 55 9.30 -9.50 -5.91
CA SER A 55 9.28 -10.96 -5.98
C SER A 55 9.02 -11.58 -4.60
N GLN A 56 8.56 -12.84 -4.55
CA GLN A 56 8.41 -13.62 -3.30
C GLN A 56 9.69 -13.58 -2.45
N SER A 57 9.80 -12.54 -1.63
CA SER A 57 10.95 -12.19 -0.83
C SER A 57 10.39 -11.24 0.22
N PRO A 58 10.71 -11.44 1.50
CA PRO A 58 10.17 -10.60 2.55
C PRO A 58 10.54 -9.13 2.26
N ASN A 59 9.53 -8.32 1.96
CA ASN A 59 9.70 -6.87 1.97
C ASN A 59 10.24 -6.53 3.36
N PHE A 60 11.39 -5.84 3.41
CA PHE A 60 12.07 -5.41 4.63
C PHE A 60 12.93 -6.45 5.37
N GLY A 61 13.57 -7.40 4.65
CA GLY A 61 14.79 -8.14 5.07
C GLY A 61 14.67 -9.03 6.32
N SER A 62 15.07 -10.30 6.27
CA SER A 62 14.97 -11.32 7.34
C SER A 62 15.36 -10.85 8.74
#